data_AF-W2TJU8-F1
#
_entry.id   AF-W2TJU8-F1
#
_cell.length_a   1.000
_cell.length_b   1.000
_cell.length_c   1.000
_cell.angle_alpha   90.00
_cell.angle_beta   90.00
_cell.angle_gamma   90.00
#
_symmetry.space_group_name_H-M   'P 1'
#
loop_
_entity.id
_entity.type
_entity.pdbx_description
1 polymer ?
#
loop_
_entity_poly.entity_id
_entity_poly.type
_entity_poly.pdbx_seq_one_letter_code
_entity_poly.pdbx_strand_id
1 'polypeptide(L)'
;MYECGVLDLFEMGSNSYPFYLLNIRIPINQTACRLNPRNPNCQIGKIANLRVVTIHQNGGFTLVWVWLKTFLFPAIVVAIWWYWSRVDKLVRKPLLLEKAIMTLGVSMAILDFPLEWISLIVRVPFMLLLGDIRQGAFYGVLFAFWLIFAGEHLIDDTTRNNITSYRFNLFFIILASSLLLIYDVCERGFQLNNPFYSIWSSETGSLVAKASVYTASLCAILYVVFLFGKIWKVWCTIKSKRTAQLYKNCENRRLKVEAVIYRFKFLMLLTLLCAALTVSSYIIKQYGEAQIHSDDPEESVLTHGTSAFFTGTFGMWNIYVLLLLAMYAPSHKNYEGASELVDESEGLMDDACESNAMTTFLKPATD
;
A
#
# COMPACT_ATOMS: atom_id res chain seq x y z
N MET A 1 -43.73 10.45 3.68
CA MET A 1 -42.43 10.78 3.05
C MET A 1 -41.82 9.45 2.64
N TYR A 2 -41.40 9.26 1.40
CA TYR A 2 -40.70 8.03 1.02
C TYR A 2 -39.25 8.16 1.50
N GLU A 3 -38.77 7.17 2.24
CA GLU A 3 -37.34 6.98 2.48
C GLU A 3 -36.77 6.27 1.26
N CYS A 4 -35.99 6.99 0.47
CA CYS A 4 -35.35 6.48 -0.73
C CYS A 4 -33.84 6.58 -0.51
N GLY A 5 -33.11 5.58 -1.00
CA GLY A 5 -31.65 5.66 -1.03
C GLY A 5 -31.18 6.75 -1.98
N VAL A 6 -29.96 7.23 -1.74
CA VAL A 6 -29.29 8.17 -2.64
C VAL A 6 -28.93 7.48 -3.95
N LEU A 7 -28.97 8.27 -5.03
CA LEU A 7 -28.62 7.82 -6.36
C LEU A 7 -27.33 8.52 -6.79
N ASP A 8 -26.32 7.75 -7.16
CA ASP A 8 -25.12 8.28 -7.80
C ASP A 8 -25.49 8.95 -9.13
N LEU A 9 -25.24 10.25 -9.22
CA LEU A 9 -25.63 11.04 -10.39
C LEU A 9 -24.51 11.10 -11.44
N PHE A 10 -23.36 11.67 -11.07
CA PHE A 10 -22.18 11.69 -11.92
C PHE A 10 -20.92 11.95 -11.10
N GLU A 11 -19.78 11.52 -11.63
CA GLU A 11 -18.45 11.84 -11.12
C GLU A 11 -17.61 12.46 -12.24
N MET A 12 -16.99 13.61 -11.96
CA MET A 12 -16.08 14.27 -12.91
C MET A 12 -14.65 14.14 -12.43
N GLY A 13 -13.78 13.55 -13.26
CA GLY A 13 -12.37 13.36 -12.92
C GLY A 13 -11.50 14.64 -12.95
N SER A 14 -12.06 15.77 -13.39
CA SER A 14 -11.36 17.07 -13.35
C SER A 14 -12.37 18.22 -13.34
N ASN A 15 -12.05 19.26 -12.57
CA ASN A 15 -12.85 20.49 -12.51
C ASN A 15 -12.18 21.59 -13.35
N SER A 16 -12.50 21.64 -14.65
CA SER A 16 -11.83 22.53 -15.61
C SER A 16 -12.46 23.91 -15.73
N TYR A 17 -13.70 24.08 -15.28
CA TYR A 17 -14.46 25.31 -15.48
C TYR A 17 -14.92 25.89 -14.13
N PRO A 18 -15.12 27.21 -14.03
CA PRO A 18 -15.60 27.82 -12.80
C PRO A 18 -17.09 27.57 -12.55
N PHE A 19 -17.88 27.30 -13.59
CA PHE A 19 -19.33 27.14 -13.50
C PHE A 19 -19.80 25.95 -14.34
N TYR A 20 -20.77 25.21 -13.80
CA TYR A 20 -21.44 24.10 -14.46
C TYR A 20 -22.95 24.29 -14.37
N LEU A 21 -23.65 24.06 -15.49
CA LEU A 21 -25.10 24.05 -15.54
C LEU A 21 -25.59 22.62 -15.71
N LEU A 22 -26.39 22.15 -14.76
CA LEU A 22 -27.00 20.83 -14.76
C LEU A 22 -28.50 20.96 -14.99
N ASN A 23 -28.97 20.58 -16.18
CA ASN A 23 -30.40 20.56 -16.52
C ASN A 23 -30.94 19.14 -16.43
N ILE A 24 -31.75 18.85 -15.42
CA ILE A 24 -32.40 17.54 -15.24
C ILE A 24 -33.81 17.60 -15.83
N ARG A 25 -34.12 16.69 -16.74
CA ARG A 25 -35.47 16.51 -17.30
C ARG A 25 -35.92 15.08 -17.07
N ILE A 26 -37.11 14.91 -16.52
CA ILE A 26 -37.73 13.60 -16.27
C ILE A 26 -38.98 13.51 -17.18
N PRO A 27 -38.84 13.07 -18.44
CA PRO A 27 -39.98 12.98 -19.35
C PRO A 27 -40.87 11.79 -18.99
N ILE A 28 -42.19 12.00 -19.04
CA ILE A 28 -43.20 10.97 -18.85
C ILE A 28 -44.00 10.82 -20.14
N ASN A 29 -43.99 9.62 -20.72
CA ASN A 29 -44.81 9.32 -21.89
C ASN A 29 -46.10 8.61 -21.46
N GLN A 30 -47.18 9.38 -21.31
CA GLN A 30 -48.45 8.86 -20.79
C GLN A 30 -49.07 7.75 -21.65
N THR A 31 -48.92 7.78 -22.97
CA THR A 31 -49.46 6.74 -23.85
C THR A 31 -48.68 5.43 -23.70
N ALA A 32 -47.35 5.53 -23.62
CA ALA A 32 -46.48 4.38 -23.38
C ALA A 32 -46.69 3.79 -21.97
N CYS A 33 -46.91 4.62 -20.94
CA CYS A 33 -47.17 4.16 -19.58
C CYS A 33 -48.50 3.39 -19.45
N ARG A 34 -49.52 3.76 -20.25
CA ARG A 34 -50.82 3.05 -20.28
C ARG A 34 -50.71 1.67 -20.95
N LEU A 35 -49.85 1.54 -21.97
CA LEU A 35 -49.64 0.29 -22.71
C LEU A 35 -48.74 -0.68 -21.96
N ASN A 36 -47.66 -0.18 -21.34
CA ASN A 36 -46.76 -1.00 -20.53
C ASN A 36 -46.30 -0.20 -19.29
N PRO A 37 -46.70 -0.61 -18.07
CA PRO A 37 -46.32 0.09 -16.86
C PRO A 37 -44.82 -0.04 -16.52
N ARG A 38 -44.07 -0.93 -17.19
CA ARG A 38 -42.61 -1.04 -17.06
C ARG A 38 -41.82 -0.02 -17.89
N ASN A 39 -42.49 0.85 -18.64
CA ASN A 39 -41.81 1.90 -19.38
C ASN A 39 -41.13 2.92 -18.42
N PRO A 40 -40.05 3.60 -18.88
CA PRO A 40 -39.30 4.53 -18.05
C PRO A 40 -40.18 5.63 -17.46
N ASN A 41 -39.95 6.00 -16.20
CA ASN A 41 -40.64 7.09 -15.49
C ASN A 41 -42.17 6.93 -15.35
N CYS A 42 -42.72 5.72 -15.55
CA CYS A 42 -44.16 5.46 -15.42
C CYS A 42 -44.60 5.10 -13.99
N GLN A 43 -43.67 4.59 -13.17
CA GLN A 43 -43.92 4.16 -11.78
C GLN A 43 -43.18 5.01 -10.74
N ILE A 44 -42.66 6.18 -11.15
CA ILE A 44 -42.05 7.11 -10.20
C ILE A 44 -43.17 7.80 -9.41
N GLY A 45 -43.06 7.80 -8.08
CA GLY A 45 -44.01 8.50 -7.21
C GLY A 45 -44.01 10.01 -7.47
N LYS A 46 -44.87 10.76 -6.77
CA LYS A 46 -44.89 12.22 -6.89
C LYS A 46 -43.58 12.82 -6.36
N ILE A 47 -42.75 13.33 -7.26
CA ILE A 47 -41.51 14.05 -6.92
C ILE A 47 -41.87 15.49 -6.54
N ALA A 48 -41.61 15.88 -5.29
CA ALA A 48 -41.85 17.24 -4.82
C ALA A 48 -40.59 18.12 -4.94
N ASN A 49 -39.44 17.58 -4.54
CA ASN A 49 -38.14 18.26 -4.55
C ASN A 49 -37.04 17.28 -4.93
N LEU A 50 -35.96 17.79 -5.52
CA LEU A 50 -34.75 17.04 -5.83
C LEU A 50 -33.56 17.75 -5.17
N ARG A 51 -32.79 17.03 -4.36
CA ARG A 51 -31.59 17.53 -3.69
C ARG A 51 -30.36 16.93 -4.38
N VAL A 52 -29.39 17.78 -4.73
CA VAL A 52 -28.09 17.35 -5.25
C VAL A 52 -27.03 17.75 -4.25
N VAL A 53 -26.17 16.79 -3.89
CA VAL A 53 -25.01 17.03 -3.03
C VAL A 53 -23.77 16.98 -3.91
N THR A 54 -22.94 18.03 -3.85
CA THR A 54 -21.70 18.11 -4.62
C THR A 54 -20.51 17.86 -3.71
N ILE A 55 -19.82 16.75 -3.94
CA ILE A 55 -18.59 16.42 -3.22
C ILE A 55 -17.40 16.82 -4.10
N HIS A 56 -16.49 17.61 -3.55
CA HIS A 56 -15.26 18.00 -4.23
C HIS A 56 -14.13 18.14 -3.22
N GLN A 57 -12.90 17.92 -3.68
CA GLN A 57 -11.71 18.10 -2.85
C GLN A 57 -11.51 19.59 -2.56
N ASN A 58 -11.36 19.95 -1.29
CA ASN A 58 -11.11 21.33 -0.88
C ASN A 58 -9.78 21.83 -1.49
N GLY A 59 -9.79 23.05 -2.06
CA GLY A 59 -8.62 23.66 -2.69
C GLY A 59 -7.44 23.82 -1.72
N GLY A 60 -7.71 24.16 -0.45
CA GLY A 60 -6.67 24.26 0.58
C GLY A 60 -5.99 22.92 0.87
N PHE A 61 -6.77 21.83 0.92
CA PHE A 61 -6.22 20.48 1.08
C PHE A 61 -5.42 20.05 -0.15
N THR A 62 -5.91 20.34 -1.35
CA THR A 62 -5.20 20.06 -2.61
C THR A 62 -3.84 20.76 -2.64
N LEU A 63 -3.78 22.02 -2.24
CA LEU A 63 -2.51 22.77 -2.15
C LEU A 63 -1.52 22.07 -1.22
N VAL A 64 -1.94 21.75 0.01
CA VAL A 64 -1.09 21.04 0.99
C VAL A 64 -0.64 19.69 0.46
N TRP A 65 -1.54 18.93 -0.15
CA TRP A 65 -1.27 17.60 -0.71
C TRP A 65 -0.21 17.63 -1.82
N VAL A 66 -0.32 18.58 -2.75
CA VAL A 66 0.61 18.72 -3.87
C VAL A 66 1.98 19.18 -3.39
N TRP A 67 2.04 20.12 -2.45
CA TRP A 67 3.31 20.55 -1.83
C TRP A 67 3.99 19.41 -1.07
N LEU A 68 3.23 18.64 -0.30
CA LEU A 68 3.73 17.48 0.43
C LEU A 68 4.44 16.49 -0.51
N LYS A 69 3.79 16.15 -1.63
CA LYS A 69 4.38 15.31 -2.69
C LYS A 69 5.63 15.93 -3.30
N THR A 70 5.58 17.23 -3.60
CA THR A 70 6.68 17.97 -4.23
C THR A 70 7.95 17.98 -3.38
N PHE A 71 7.83 18.07 -2.05
CA PHE A 71 8.97 18.02 -1.14
C PHE A 71 9.46 16.60 -0.84
N LEU A 72 8.55 15.62 -0.73
CA LEU A 72 8.91 14.25 -0.38
C LEU A 72 9.51 13.48 -1.56
N PHE A 73 9.02 13.70 -2.79
CA PHE A 73 9.51 13.04 -3.99
C PHE A 73 11.05 13.14 -4.17
N PRO A 74 11.68 14.33 -4.16
CA PRO A 74 13.14 14.43 -4.31
C PRO A 74 13.88 13.75 -3.15
N ALA A 75 13.36 13.82 -1.93
CA ALA A 75 13.98 13.17 -0.77
C ALA A 75 14.02 11.64 -0.93
N ILE A 76 12.91 11.05 -1.39
CA ILE A 76 12.81 9.61 -1.68
C ILE A 76 13.72 9.22 -2.84
N VAL A 77 13.75 10.00 -3.93
CA VAL A 77 14.63 9.72 -5.08
C VAL A 77 16.10 9.73 -4.69
N VAL A 78 16.53 10.73 -3.90
CA VAL A 78 17.91 10.80 -3.37
C VAL A 78 18.21 9.60 -2.47
N ALA A 79 17.28 9.22 -1.59
CA ALA A 79 17.46 8.06 -0.70
C ALA A 79 17.57 6.73 -1.48
N ILE A 80 16.76 6.54 -2.53
CA ILE A 80 16.82 5.37 -3.42
C ILE A 80 18.16 5.30 -4.13
N TRP A 81 18.57 6.42 -4.75
CA TRP A 81 19.84 6.49 -5.47
C TRP A 81 21.03 6.22 -4.54
N TRP A 82 21.02 6.83 -3.35
CA TRP A 82 22.03 6.61 -2.33
C TRP A 82 22.07 5.14 -1.88
N TYR A 83 20.92 4.54 -1.60
CA TYR A 83 20.82 3.13 -1.18
C TYR A 83 21.36 2.20 -2.28
N TRP A 84 20.94 2.38 -3.53
CA TRP A 84 21.40 1.54 -4.64
C TRP A 84 22.90 1.66 -4.89
N SER A 85 23.44 2.89 -4.84
CA SER A 85 24.88 3.14 -5.00
C SER A 85 25.70 2.40 -3.94
N ARG A 86 25.15 2.15 -2.75
CA ARG A 86 25.81 1.33 -1.72
C ARG A 86 25.68 -0.16 -1.98
N VAL A 87 24.53 -0.61 -2.45
CA VAL A 87 24.29 -2.03 -2.76
C VAL A 87 25.17 -2.49 -3.93
N ASP A 88 25.31 -1.65 -4.96
CA ASP A 88 26.09 -1.97 -6.17
C ASP A 88 27.61 -2.05 -5.92
N LYS A 89 28.10 -1.35 -4.89
CA LYS A 89 29.52 -1.42 -4.47
C LYS A 89 29.88 -2.73 -3.75
N LEU A 90 28.91 -3.60 -3.46
CA LEU A 90 29.18 -4.90 -2.85
C LEU A 90 29.59 -5.90 -3.93
N VAL A 91 30.65 -6.67 -3.68
CA VAL A 91 31.16 -7.71 -4.59
C VAL A 91 30.17 -8.89 -4.78
N ARG A 92 29.09 -8.95 -3.99
CA ARG A 92 28.06 -10.01 -4.04
C ARG A 92 26.84 -9.58 -4.84
N LYS A 93 26.10 -10.55 -5.37
CA LYS A 93 24.76 -10.29 -5.94
C LYS A 93 23.79 -9.81 -4.86
N PRO A 94 22.89 -8.86 -5.17
CA PRO A 94 21.94 -8.32 -4.20
C PRO A 94 20.95 -9.37 -3.72
N LEU A 95 20.71 -9.39 -2.42
CA LEU A 95 19.81 -10.32 -1.74
C LEU A 95 18.35 -10.04 -2.08
N LEU A 96 17.48 -11.02 -1.86
CA LEU A 96 16.03 -10.88 -2.11
C LEU A 96 15.44 -9.70 -1.31
N LEU A 97 15.87 -9.53 -0.06
CA LEU A 97 15.42 -8.43 0.80
C LEU A 97 15.86 -7.06 0.28
N GLU A 98 17.11 -6.94 -0.19
CA GLU A 98 17.65 -5.68 -0.76
C GLU A 98 16.89 -5.29 -2.03
N LYS A 99 16.59 -6.28 -2.88
CA LYS A 99 15.74 -6.08 -4.07
C LYS A 99 14.31 -5.67 -3.69
N ALA A 100 13.73 -6.29 -2.66
CA ALA A 100 12.37 -5.96 -2.20
C ALA A 100 12.29 -4.52 -1.65
N ILE A 101 13.29 -4.08 -0.87
CA ILE A 101 13.39 -2.70 -0.37
C ILE A 101 13.55 -1.72 -1.55
N MET A 102 14.37 -2.07 -2.54
CA MET A 102 14.52 -1.26 -3.75
C MET A 102 13.17 -1.10 -4.50
N THR A 103 12.47 -2.21 -4.75
CA THR A 103 11.14 -2.17 -5.41
C THR A 103 10.14 -1.34 -4.60
N LEU A 104 10.16 -1.45 -3.27
CA LEU A 104 9.31 -0.64 -2.40
C LEU A 104 9.64 0.86 -2.51
N GLY A 105 10.93 1.23 -2.50
CA GLY A 105 11.38 2.60 -2.70
C GLY A 105 10.93 3.16 -4.05
N VAL A 106 11.17 2.42 -5.14
CA VAL A 106 10.75 2.81 -6.49
C VAL A 106 9.24 3.00 -6.58
N SER A 107 8.46 2.08 -5.99
CA SER A 107 7.00 2.21 -5.95
C SER A 107 6.55 3.44 -5.15
N MET A 108 7.27 3.80 -4.08
CA MET A 108 7.00 5.02 -3.32
C MET A 108 7.30 6.28 -4.14
N ALA A 109 8.44 6.32 -4.85
CA ALA A 109 8.77 7.43 -5.74
C ALA A 109 7.72 7.61 -6.85
N ILE A 110 7.21 6.51 -7.40
CA ILE A 110 6.10 6.54 -8.37
C ILE A 110 4.85 7.14 -7.74
N LEU A 111 4.53 6.87 -6.47
CA LEU A 111 3.37 7.41 -5.76
C LEU A 111 3.53 8.90 -5.37
N ASP A 112 4.74 9.32 -5.04
CA ASP A 112 5.07 10.70 -4.62
C ASP A 112 5.26 11.65 -5.80
N PHE A 113 5.48 11.13 -7.02
CA PHE A 113 5.64 11.98 -8.20
C PHE A 113 4.46 12.97 -8.32
N PRO A 114 4.70 14.30 -8.34
CA PRO A 114 3.65 15.30 -8.22
C PRO A 114 3.02 15.66 -9.57
N LEU A 115 2.44 14.68 -10.28
CA LEU A 115 1.74 14.92 -11.56
C LEU A 115 0.48 15.79 -11.43
N GLU A 116 -0.03 15.96 -10.21
CA GLU A 116 -1.16 16.83 -9.89
C GLU A 116 -0.89 18.29 -10.32
N TRP A 117 0.37 18.72 -10.41
CA TRP A 117 0.70 20.04 -10.98
C TRP A 117 0.26 20.18 -12.44
N ILE A 118 0.29 19.09 -13.21
CA ILE A 118 -0.11 19.10 -14.62
C ILE A 118 -1.61 19.35 -14.75
N SER A 119 -2.42 18.85 -13.81
CA SER A 119 -3.88 19.03 -13.85
C SER A 119 -4.33 20.47 -13.61
N LEU A 120 -3.47 21.32 -13.05
CA LEU A 120 -3.73 22.77 -12.91
C LEU A 120 -3.58 23.53 -14.24
N ILE A 121 -2.77 23.02 -15.16
CA ILE A 121 -2.44 23.68 -16.43
C ILE A 121 -3.24 23.04 -17.58
N VAL A 122 -3.36 21.72 -17.56
CA VAL A 122 -3.98 20.92 -18.62
C VAL A 122 -5.13 20.12 -18.04
N ARG A 123 -6.20 19.96 -18.81
CA ARG A 123 -7.31 19.09 -18.44
C ARG A 123 -6.87 17.62 -18.48
N VAL A 124 -6.79 16.99 -17.31
CA VAL A 124 -6.42 15.56 -17.17
C VAL A 124 -7.60 14.81 -16.54
N PRO A 125 -8.54 14.27 -17.34
CA PRO A 125 -9.74 13.61 -16.80
C PRO A 125 -9.43 12.26 -16.13
N PHE A 126 -8.33 11.60 -16.51
CA PHE A 126 -7.92 10.30 -15.97
C PHE A 126 -7.11 10.38 -14.66
N MET A 127 -7.06 11.55 -14.05
CA MET A 127 -6.23 11.81 -12.88
C MET A 127 -6.58 10.93 -11.68
N LEU A 128 -7.88 10.73 -11.43
CA LEU A 128 -8.36 9.88 -10.34
C LEU A 128 -7.95 8.43 -10.55
N LEU A 129 -8.24 7.87 -11.73
CA LEU A 129 -7.87 6.49 -12.09
C LEU A 129 -6.36 6.26 -11.98
N LEU A 130 -5.55 7.21 -12.47
CA LEU A 130 -4.09 7.10 -12.35
C LEU A 130 -3.62 7.18 -10.88
N GLY A 131 -4.29 7.98 -10.06
CA GLY A 131 -4.09 8.02 -8.61
C GLY A 131 -4.34 6.67 -7.95
N ASP A 132 -5.46 6.02 -8.24
CA ASP A 132 -5.80 4.72 -7.67
C ASP A 132 -4.85 3.63 -8.14
N ILE A 133 -4.50 3.61 -9.43
CA ILE A 133 -3.55 2.63 -9.98
C ILE A 133 -2.20 2.73 -9.26
N ARG A 134 -1.69 3.96 -9.05
CA ARG A 134 -0.43 4.19 -8.34
C ARG A 134 -0.50 3.76 -6.88
N GLN A 135 -1.59 4.10 -6.19
CA GLN A 135 -1.80 3.72 -4.80
C GLN A 135 -1.98 2.19 -4.64
N GLY A 136 -2.75 1.57 -5.52
CA GLY A 136 -2.95 0.11 -5.57
C GLY A 136 -1.67 -0.65 -5.86
N ALA A 137 -0.85 -0.16 -6.80
CA ALA A 137 0.47 -0.72 -7.08
C ALA A 137 1.39 -0.64 -5.85
N PHE A 138 1.41 0.51 -5.16
CA PHE A 138 2.17 0.67 -3.93
C PHE A 138 1.71 -0.30 -2.83
N TYR A 139 0.41 -0.47 -2.61
CA TYR A 139 -0.09 -1.45 -1.65
C TYR A 139 0.31 -2.88 -2.00
N GLY A 140 0.20 -3.27 -3.28
CA GLY A 140 0.63 -4.59 -3.72
C GLY A 140 2.10 -4.87 -3.42
N VAL A 141 2.98 -3.88 -3.68
CA VAL A 141 4.42 -3.97 -3.37
C VAL A 141 4.67 -3.97 -1.86
N LEU A 142 3.97 -3.13 -1.08
CA LEU A 142 4.11 -3.04 0.37
C LEU A 142 3.71 -4.35 1.07
N PHE A 143 2.59 -4.95 0.67
CA PHE A 143 2.14 -6.23 1.21
C PHE A 143 3.07 -7.38 0.83
N ALA A 144 3.59 -7.38 -0.41
CA ALA A 144 4.60 -8.33 -0.83
C ALA A 144 5.89 -8.17 0.00
N PHE A 145 6.32 -6.92 0.22
CA PHE A 145 7.49 -6.60 1.03
C PHE A 145 7.34 -7.11 2.48
N TRP A 146 6.23 -6.84 3.18
CA TRP A 146 6.05 -7.33 4.55
C TRP A 146 6.14 -8.85 4.67
N LEU A 147 5.61 -9.55 3.66
CA LEU A 147 5.67 -11.01 3.64
C LEU A 147 7.08 -11.53 3.43
N ILE A 148 7.82 -10.97 2.47
CA ILE A 148 9.22 -11.31 2.22
C ILE A 148 10.06 -10.94 3.45
N PHE A 149 9.82 -9.78 4.06
CA PHE A 149 10.50 -9.32 5.26
C PHE A 149 10.29 -10.28 6.44
N ALA A 150 9.05 -10.69 6.71
CA ALA A 150 8.75 -11.65 7.77
C ALA A 150 9.32 -13.04 7.47
N GLY A 151 9.33 -13.44 6.20
CA GLY A 151 9.87 -14.73 5.75
C GLY A 151 11.39 -14.83 5.87
N GLU A 152 12.13 -13.82 5.39
CA GLU A 152 13.60 -13.82 5.40
C GLU A 152 14.21 -13.79 6.80
N HIS A 153 13.48 -13.27 7.78
CA HIS A 153 13.90 -13.27 9.19
C HIS A 153 13.45 -14.52 9.96
N LEU A 154 12.73 -15.44 9.31
CA LEU A 154 12.45 -16.77 9.85
C LEU A 154 13.67 -17.68 9.62
N ILE A 155 14.42 -17.96 10.68
CA ILE A 155 15.77 -18.57 10.56
C ILE A 155 15.74 -20.08 10.21
N ASP A 156 14.58 -20.75 10.22
CA ASP A 156 14.48 -22.23 10.18
C ASP A 156 14.08 -22.87 8.84
N ASP A 157 13.86 -22.10 7.77
CA ASP A 157 13.55 -22.72 6.47
C ASP A 157 14.83 -22.89 5.63
N THR A 158 15.23 -24.12 5.33
CA THR A 158 16.35 -24.50 4.44
C THR A 158 16.19 -24.03 2.98
N THR A 159 15.15 -23.25 2.68
CA THR A 159 14.77 -22.75 1.35
C THR A 159 14.81 -21.21 1.26
N ARG A 160 15.84 -20.60 1.85
CA ARG A 160 16.07 -19.15 1.80
C ARG A 160 16.37 -18.65 0.38
N ASN A 161 16.04 -17.39 0.12
CA ASN A 161 16.33 -16.65 -1.13
C ASN A 161 15.56 -17.07 -2.40
N ASN A 162 14.60 -18.01 -2.32
CA ASN A 162 13.78 -18.38 -3.48
C ASN A 162 12.38 -17.78 -3.40
N ILE A 163 12.03 -16.95 -4.38
CA ILE A 163 10.69 -16.35 -4.49
C ILE A 163 9.60 -17.42 -4.63
N THR A 164 9.98 -18.60 -5.14
CA THR A 164 9.12 -19.78 -5.31
C THR A 164 8.52 -20.28 -3.99
N SER A 165 9.24 -20.12 -2.86
CA SER A 165 8.73 -20.49 -1.53
C SER A 165 7.56 -19.60 -1.10
N TYR A 166 7.47 -18.37 -1.63
CA TYR A 166 6.42 -17.41 -1.32
C TYR A 166 5.28 -17.37 -2.35
N ARG A 167 5.34 -18.21 -3.39
CA ARG A 167 4.45 -18.15 -4.57
C ARG A 167 2.95 -18.16 -4.22
N PHE A 168 2.54 -18.98 -3.26
CA PHE A 168 1.13 -19.09 -2.87
C PHE A 168 0.63 -17.84 -2.16
N ASN A 169 1.48 -17.23 -1.33
CA ASN A 169 1.07 -16.04 -0.60
C ASN A 169 1.09 -14.80 -1.50
N LEU A 170 2.11 -14.69 -2.37
CA LEU A 170 2.17 -13.64 -3.40
C LEU A 170 1.01 -13.75 -4.39
N PHE A 171 0.55 -14.97 -4.70
CA PHE A 171 -0.62 -15.18 -5.54
C PHE A 171 -1.88 -14.52 -4.98
N PHE A 172 -2.16 -14.65 -3.67
CA PHE A 172 -3.33 -14.01 -3.06
C PHE A 172 -3.27 -12.48 -3.13
N ILE A 173 -2.08 -11.89 -2.96
CA ILE A 173 -1.88 -10.44 -3.06
C ILE A 173 -2.12 -9.99 -4.51
N ILE A 174 -1.47 -10.64 -5.47
CA ILE A 174 -1.59 -10.31 -6.89
C ILE A 174 -3.04 -10.49 -7.36
N LEU A 175 -3.71 -11.55 -6.95
CA LEU A 175 -5.11 -11.80 -7.30
C LEU A 175 -6.02 -10.71 -6.72
N ALA A 176 -5.88 -10.37 -5.44
CA ALA A 176 -6.68 -9.32 -4.81
C ALA A 176 -6.45 -7.96 -5.48
N SER A 177 -5.18 -7.56 -5.67
CA SER A 177 -4.83 -6.31 -6.36
C SER A 177 -5.31 -6.26 -7.80
N SER A 178 -5.26 -7.39 -8.52
CA SER A 178 -5.75 -7.46 -9.91
C SER A 178 -7.27 -7.33 -9.99
N LEU A 179 -8.01 -7.96 -9.06
CA LEU A 179 -9.47 -7.85 -9.00
C LEU A 179 -9.93 -6.43 -8.68
N LEU A 180 -9.26 -5.74 -7.74
CA LEU A 180 -9.54 -4.33 -7.44
C LEU A 180 -9.15 -3.42 -8.61
N LEU A 181 -8.03 -3.68 -9.28
CA LEU A 181 -7.65 -2.94 -10.48
C LEU A 181 -8.68 -3.07 -11.60
N ILE A 182 -9.22 -4.28 -11.83
CA ILE A 182 -10.29 -4.50 -12.81
C ILE A 182 -11.54 -3.72 -12.41
N TYR A 183 -11.90 -3.71 -11.12
CA TYR A 183 -13.02 -2.90 -10.63
C TYR A 183 -12.80 -1.41 -10.90
N ASP A 184 -11.64 -0.85 -10.53
CA ASP A 184 -11.33 0.57 -10.71
C ASP A 184 -11.32 0.97 -12.19
N VAL A 185 -10.76 0.13 -13.07
CA VAL A 185 -10.77 0.37 -14.53
C VAL A 185 -12.19 0.29 -15.09
N CYS A 186 -13.03 -0.62 -14.60
CA CYS A 186 -14.42 -0.73 -15.03
C CYS A 186 -15.31 0.42 -14.52
N GLU A 187 -15.07 0.92 -13.31
CA GLU A 187 -15.85 2.05 -12.78
C GLU A 187 -15.32 3.37 -13.33
N ARG A 188 -14.10 3.74 -12.93
CA ARG A 188 -13.51 5.05 -13.25
C ARG A 188 -13.03 5.15 -14.69
N GLY A 189 -12.67 4.04 -15.33
CA GLY A 189 -12.27 4.05 -16.74
C GLY A 189 -13.43 4.34 -17.70
N PHE A 190 -14.62 3.78 -17.44
CA PHE A 190 -15.82 4.10 -18.24
C PHE A 190 -16.36 5.50 -17.94
N GLN A 191 -16.22 5.98 -16.69
CA GLN A 191 -16.57 7.36 -16.31
C GLN A 191 -15.82 8.44 -17.11
N LEU A 192 -14.65 8.13 -17.68
CA LEU A 192 -13.90 9.07 -18.54
C LEU A 192 -14.66 9.46 -19.81
N ASN A 193 -15.42 8.51 -20.38
CA ASN A 193 -16.23 8.76 -21.58
C ASN A 193 -17.64 9.18 -21.21
N ASN A 194 -18.20 8.60 -20.15
CA ASN A 194 -19.53 8.93 -19.67
C ASN A 194 -19.53 9.21 -18.15
N PRO A 195 -19.51 10.48 -17.71
CA PRO A 195 -19.43 10.81 -16.28
C PRO A 195 -20.67 10.37 -15.48
N PHE A 196 -21.78 10.06 -16.16
CA PHE A 196 -23.01 9.54 -15.54
C PHE A 196 -23.03 8.00 -15.45
N TYR A 197 -21.97 7.33 -15.91
CA TYR A 197 -21.86 5.89 -15.77
C TYR A 197 -21.54 5.52 -14.32
N SER A 198 -22.28 4.56 -13.79
CA SER A 198 -22.01 3.90 -12.51
C SER A 198 -22.25 2.40 -12.70
N ILE A 199 -21.28 1.56 -12.35
CA ILE A 199 -21.39 0.11 -12.44
C ILE A 199 -22.52 -0.42 -11.55
N TRP A 200 -22.84 0.30 -10.48
CA TRP A 200 -23.88 -0.03 -9.51
C TRP A 200 -25.30 0.14 -10.06
N SER A 201 -25.47 0.95 -11.11
CA SER A 201 -26.77 1.20 -11.76
C SER A 201 -27.26 0.03 -12.63
N SER A 202 -26.35 -0.84 -13.10
CA SER A 202 -26.67 -1.98 -13.95
C SER A 202 -26.76 -3.27 -13.14
N GLU A 203 -27.76 -4.13 -13.41
CA GLU A 203 -27.90 -5.43 -12.74
C GLU A 203 -26.67 -6.32 -12.94
N THR A 204 -26.15 -6.40 -14.17
CA THR A 204 -24.96 -7.19 -14.48
C THR A 204 -23.68 -6.54 -13.96
N GLY A 205 -23.59 -5.21 -14.04
CA GLY A 205 -22.45 -4.44 -13.54
C GLY A 205 -22.30 -4.58 -12.03
N SER A 206 -23.39 -4.38 -11.29
CA SER A 206 -23.39 -4.47 -9.82
C SER A 206 -23.03 -5.88 -9.33
N LEU A 207 -23.41 -6.93 -10.05
CA LEU A 207 -23.01 -8.31 -9.74
C LEU A 207 -21.49 -8.49 -9.88
N VAL A 208 -20.90 -7.99 -10.98
CA VAL A 208 -19.45 -8.06 -11.23
C VAL A 208 -18.68 -7.23 -10.20
N ALA A 209 -19.14 -6.01 -9.91
CA ALA A 209 -18.57 -5.13 -8.90
C ALA A 209 -18.56 -5.82 -7.52
N LYS A 210 -19.73 -6.31 -7.07
CA LYS A 210 -19.84 -7.06 -5.80
C LYS A 210 -18.90 -8.27 -5.78
N ALA A 211 -18.91 -9.09 -6.83
CA ALA A 211 -18.06 -10.28 -6.89
C ALA A 211 -16.56 -9.94 -6.78
N SER A 212 -16.10 -8.90 -7.48
CA SER A 212 -14.71 -8.44 -7.45
C SER A 212 -14.29 -7.96 -6.04
N VAL A 213 -15.09 -7.09 -5.42
CA VAL A 213 -14.81 -6.52 -4.09
C VAL A 213 -14.89 -7.59 -2.99
N TYR A 214 -15.90 -8.46 -3.02
CA TYR A 214 -16.01 -9.54 -2.03
C TYR A 214 -14.89 -10.57 -2.16
N THR A 215 -14.50 -10.94 -3.39
CA THR A 215 -13.39 -11.89 -3.59
C THR A 215 -12.06 -11.27 -3.18
N ALA A 216 -11.80 -10.00 -3.53
CA ALA A 216 -10.60 -9.29 -3.10
C ALA A 216 -10.51 -9.14 -1.58
N SER A 217 -11.62 -8.82 -0.91
CA SER A 217 -11.65 -8.71 0.55
C SER A 217 -11.42 -10.05 1.26
N LEU A 218 -11.97 -11.15 0.75
CA LEU A 218 -11.67 -12.50 1.26
C LEU A 218 -10.19 -12.84 1.13
N CYS A 219 -9.57 -12.57 -0.03
CA CYS A 219 -8.14 -12.77 -0.24
C CYS A 219 -7.29 -11.91 0.71
N ALA A 220 -7.69 -10.66 0.96
CA ALA A 220 -7.00 -9.76 1.89
C ALA A 220 -7.08 -10.27 3.35
N ILE A 221 -8.24 -10.76 3.79
CA ILE A 221 -8.40 -11.36 5.13
C ILE A 221 -7.49 -12.58 5.28
N LEU A 222 -7.48 -13.49 4.29
CA LEU A 222 -6.59 -14.66 4.32
C LEU A 222 -5.12 -14.22 4.39
N TYR A 223 -4.71 -13.23 3.60
CA TYR A 223 -3.35 -12.66 3.65
C TYR A 223 -2.99 -12.13 5.05
N VAL A 224 -3.89 -11.36 5.68
CA VAL A 224 -3.65 -10.81 7.03
C VAL A 224 -3.47 -11.93 8.06
N VAL A 225 -4.31 -12.97 8.02
CA VAL A 225 -4.18 -14.15 8.90
C VAL A 225 -2.82 -14.82 8.72
N PHE A 226 -2.37 -15.01 7.47
CA PHE A 226 -1.05 -15.57 7.19
C PHE A 226 0.10 -14.69 7.68
N LEU A 227 0.00 -13.37 7.48
CA LEU A 227 0.99 -12.41 7.93
C LEU A 227 1.13 -12.46 9.46
N PHE A 228 0.02 -12.45 10.19
CA PHE A 228 0.02 -12.61 11.66
C PHE A 228 0.65 -13.93 12.09
N GLY A 229 0.34 -15.03 11.42
CA GLY A 229 0.96 -16.33 11.71
C GLY A 229 2.49 -16.31 11.52
N LYS A 230 2.99 -15.68 10.45
CA LYS A 230 4.43 -15.52 10.20
C LYS A 230 5.08 -14.61 11.24
N ILE A 231 4.47 -13.48 11.58
CA ILE A 231 4.94 -12.56 12.64
C ILE A 231 5.02 -13.29 13.99
N TRP A 232 3.99 -14.06 14.33
CA TRP A 232 3.97 -14.85 15.57
C TRP A 232 5.11 -15.85 15.62
N LYS A 233 5.33 -16.60 14.52
CA LYS A 233 6.43 -17.56 14.42
C LYS A 233 7.79 -16.85 14.58
N VAL A 234 8.00 -15.72 13.91
CA VAL A 234 9.21 -14.88 14.05
C VAL A 234 9.40 -14.44 15.51
N TRP A 235 8.35 -13.97 16.16
CA TRP A 235 8.40 -13.55 17.57
C TRP A 235 8.81 -14.70 18.50
N CYS A 236 8.20 -15.88 18.34
CA CYS A 236 8.55 -17.09 19.07
C CYS A 236 10.02 -17.52 18.84
N THR A 237 10.48 -17.51 17.58
CA THR A 237 11.85 -17.86 17.22
C THR A 237 12.87 -16.89 17.83
N ILE A 238 12.62 -15.58 17.80
CA ILE A 238 13.49 -14.58 18.45
C ILE A 238 13.55 -14.81 19.96
N LYS A 239 12.40 -15.08 20.59
CA LYS A 239 12.34 -15.35 22.04
C LYS A 239 13.18 -16.58 22.40
N SER A 240 13.07 -17.65 21.61
CA SER A 240 13.85 -18.88 21.81
C SER A 240 15.36 -18.65 21.62
N LYS A 241 15.77 -17.98 20.54
CA LYS A 241 17.19 -17.72 20.25
C LYS A 241 17.86 -16.76 21.21
N ARG A 242 17.14 -15.74 21.72
CA ARG A 242 17.65 -14.86 22.78
C ARG A 242 18.07 -15.66 24.00
N THR A 243 17.25 -16.63 24.40
CA THR A 243 17.54 -17.50 25.54
C THR A 243 18.73 -18.42 25.27
N ALA A 244 18.87 -18.95 24.05
CA ALA A 244 19.97 -19.83 23.67
C ALA A 244 21.34 -19.11 23.50
N GLN A 245 21.36 -17.93 22.87
CA GLN A 245 22.59 -17.18 22.61
C GLN A 245 23.13 -16.44 23.85
N LEU A 246 22.27 -16.11 24.82
CA LEU A 246 22.71 -15.56 26.11
C LEU A 246 23.63 -16.52 26.89
N TYR A 247 23.58 -17.82 26.59
CA TYR A 247 24.29 -18.87 27.31
C TYR A 247 25.65 -19.27 26.72
N LYS A 248 26.04 -18.79 25.51
CA LYS A 248 27.33 -19.16 24.87
C LYS A 248 28.11 -17.97 24.28
N ASN A 249 29.14 -17.56 25.03
CA ASN A 249 30.41 -16.90 24.64
C ASN A 249 30.50 -15.37 24.40
N CYS A 250 31.63 -14.83 24.91
CA CYS A 250 32.35 -13.57 24.64
C CYS A 250 31.58 -12.24 24.57
N GLU A 251 31.96 -11.29 25.43
CA GLU A 251 31.34 -9.97 25.61
C GLU A 251 31.26 -9.15 24.30
N ASN A 252 32.34 -9.11 23.52
CA ASN A 252 32.37 -8.37 22.25
C ASN A 252 31.47 -8.98 21.15
N ARG A 253 31.32 -10.31 21.12
CA ARG A 253 30.41 -10.99 20.18
C ARG A 253 28.96 -10.80 20.60
N ARG A 254 28.69 -10.78 21.90
CA ARG A 254 27.38 -10.50 22.48
C ARG A 254 26.90 -9.09 22.11
N LEU A 255 27.74 -8.07 22.27
CA LEU A 255 27.40 -6.67 21.92
C LEU A 255 27.06 -6.52 20.44
N LYS A 256 27.82 -7.16 19.53
CA LYS A 256 27.53 -7.14 18.09
C LYS A 256 26.21 -7.81 17.75
N VAL A 257 25.93 -8.99 18.30
CA VAL A 257 24.67 -9.73 18.06
C VAL A 257 23.48 -8.99 18.67
N GLU A 258 23.64 -8.42 19.86
CA GLU A 258 22.61 -7.64 20.54
C GLU A 258 22.25 -6.37 19.76
N ALA A 259 23.23 -5.67 19.18
CA ALA A 259 22.99 -4.52 18.31
C ALA A 259 22.19 -4.89 17.04
N VAL A 260 22.48 -6.04 16.42
CA VAL A 260 21.74 -6.50 15.23
C VAL A 260 20.32 -6.94 15.60
N ILE A 261 20.15 -7.68 16.71
CA ILE A 261 18.83 -8.07 17.21
C ILE A 261 17.99 -6.83 17.58
N TYR A 262 18.59 -5.80 18.17
CA TYR A 262 17.89 -4.57 18.54
C TYR A 262 17.37 -3.83 17.30
N ARG A 263 18.22 -3.63 16.27
CA ARG A 263 17.81 -3.03 14.99
C ARG A 263 16.66 -3.79 14.36
N PHE A 264 16.76 -5.12 14.34
CA PHE A 264 15.72 -5.98 13.80
C PHE A 264 14.41 -5.86 14.58
N LYS A 265 14.45 -5.88 15.92
CA LYS A 265 13.25 -5.72 16.76
C LYS A 265 12.59 -4.36 16.61
N PHE A 266 13.38 -3.29 16.59
CA PHE A 266 12.89 -1.94 16.36
C PHE A 266 12.14 -1.84 15.04
N LEU A 267 12.75 -2.35 13.97
CA LEU A 267 12.22 -2.26 12.63
C LEU A 267 11.03 -3.20 12.40
N MET A 268 11.02 -4.37 13.04
CA MET A 268 9.86 -5.25 13.09
C MET A 268 8.68 -4.58 13.81
N LEU A 269 8.90 -3.93 14.96
CA LEU A 269 7.85 -3.20 15.68
C LEU A 269 7.32 -2.03 14.86
N LEU A 270 8.20 -1.24 14.24
CA LEU A 270 7.83 -0.17 13.32
C LEU A 270 7.00 -0.69 12.14
N THR A 271 7.39 -1.83 11.57
CA THR A 271 6.66 -2.50 10.47
C THR A 271 5.28 -2.95 10.92
N LEU A 272 5.14 -3.51 12.12
CA LEU A 272 3.84 -3.91 12.68
C LEU A 272 2.93 -2.72 12.95
N LEU A 273 3.48 -1.63 13.49
CA LEU A 273 2.74 -0.39 13.71
C LEU A 273 2.26 0.20 12.38
N CYS A 274 3.16 0.30 11.40
CA CYS A 274 2.86 0.76 10.05
C CYS A 274 1.78 -0.12 9.39
N ALA A 275 1.88 -1.45 9.54
CA ALA A 275 0.91 -2.39 9.01
C ALA A 275 -0.47 -2.25 9.67
N ALA A 276 -0.53 -2.17 10.99
CA ALA A 276 -1.78 -1.96 11.71
C ALA A 276 -2.46 -0.66 11.29
N LEU A 277 -1.73 0.46 11.28
CA LEU A 277 -2.26 1.75 10.87
C LEU A 277 -2.68 1.76 9.40
N THR A 278 -1.94 1.10 8.52
CA THR A 278 -2.27 1.01 7.09
C THR A 278 -3.53 0.18 6.86
N VAL A 279 -3.68 -0.97 7.53
CA VAL A 279 -4.88 -1.83 7.41
C VAL A 279 -6.10 -1.13 8.01
N SER A 280 -5.97 -0.52 9.18
CA SER A 280 -7.02 0.33 9.75
C SER A 280 -7.40 1.45 8.80
N SER A 281 -6.40 2.09 8.18
CA SER A 281 -6.66 3.16 7.23
C SER A 281 -7.39 2.68 5.97
N TYR A 282 -6.97 1.54 5.44
CA TYR A 282 -7.62 0.92 4.29
C TYR A 282 -9.08 0.57 4.60
N ILE A 283 -9.36 -0.01 5.78
CA ILE A 283 -10.73 -0.36 6.19
C ILE A 283 -11.60 0.89 6.34
N ILE A 284 -11.08 1.95 6.97
CA ILE A 284 -11.81 3.22 7.12
C ILE A 284 -12.11 3.83 5.75
N LYS A 285 -11.14 3.82 4.82
CA LYS A 285 -11.34 4.29 3.46
C LYS A 285 -12.44 3.50 2.75
N GLN A 286 -12.38 2.16 2.78
CA GLN A 286 -13.36 1.30 2.12
C GLN A 286 -14.76 1.44 2.72
N TYR A 287 -14.86 1.51 4.06
CA TYR A 287 -16.12 1.69 4.75
C TYR A 287 -16.72 3.07 4.46
N GLY A 288 -15.89 4.10 4.47
CA GLY A 288 -16.31 5.45 4.12
C GLY A 288 -16.78 5.59 2.67
N GLU A 289 -16.09 4.98 1.72
CA GLU A 289 -16.51 4.92 0.30
C GLU A 289 -17.84 4.18 0.16
N ALA A 290 -18.01 3.04 0.82
CA ALA A 290 -19.29 2.33 0.83
C ALA A 290 -20.44 3.18 1.43
N GLN A 291 -20.15 3.96 2.46
CA GLN A 291 -21.14 4.83 3.11
C GLN A 291 -21.49 6.06 2.26
N ILE A 292 -20.57 6.57 1.42
CA ILE A 292 -20.87 7.65 0.46
C ILE A 292 -21.94 7.21 -0.55
N HIS A 293 -21.93 5.93 -0.94
CA HIS A 293 -22.95 5.33 -1.82
C HIS A 293 -24.20 4.82 -1.06
N SER A 294 -24.26 5.00 0.26
CA SER A 294 -25.38 4.57 1.12
C SER A 294 -26.30 5.73 1.45
N ASP A 295 -27.49 5.42 1.95
CA ASP A 295 -28.62 6.34 2.17
C ASP A 295 -28.28 7.64 2.93
N ASP A 296 -27.26 7.64 3.80
CA ASP A 296 -26.81 8.78 4.59
C ASP A 296 -25.33 9.18 4.32
N PRO A 297 -25.05 9.93 3.24
CA PRO A 297 -23.69 10.32 2.88
C PRO A 297 -23.07 11.38 3.82
N GLU A 298 -23.90 12.14 4.55
CA GLU A 298 -23.46 13.21 5.46
C GLU A 298 -22.86 12.65 6.77
N GLU A 299 -23.27 11.46 7.20
CA GLU A 299 -22.71 10.75 8.36
C GLU A 299 -21.46 9.90 8.01
N SER A 300 -20.97 9.99 6.77
CA SER A 300 -19.79 9.24 6.36
C SER A 300 -18.63 9.53 7.30
N VAL A 301 -17.96 8.49 7.80
CA VAL A 301 -16.73 8.61 8.60
C VAL A 301 -15.67 9.48 7.88
N LEU A 302 -15.81 9.67 6.56
CA LEU A 302 -14.96 10.53 5.76
C LEU A 302 -15.24 12.05 5.88
N THR A 303 -16.33 12.49 6.53
CA THR A 303 -16.67 13.92 6.64
C THR A 303 -15.90 14.65 7.76
N HIS A 304 -15.47 13.93 8.80
CA HIS A 304 -14.72 14.50 9.93
C HIS A 304 -13.28 13.96 10.01
N GLY A 305 -12.27 14.84 9.90
CA GLY A 305 -10.86 14.49 10.18
C GLY A 305 -10.09 13.75 9.08
N THR A 306 -10.68 13.61 7.89
CA THR A 306 -10.08 12.87 6.76
C THR A 306 -8.79 13.44 6.23
N SER A 307 -8.65 14.76 6.21
CA SER A 307 -7.43 15.40 5.71
C SER A 307 -6.20 14.95 6.49
N ALA A 308 -6.27 15.01 7.83
CA ALA A 308 -5.21 14.59 8.73
C ALA A 308 -4.88 13.11 8.58
N PHE A 309 -5.91 12.29 8.39
CA PHE A 309 -5.77 10.86 8.15
C PHE A 309 -5.06 10.56 6.82
N PHE A 310 -5.51 11.16 5.70
CA PHE A 310 -4.87 10.96 4.40
C PHE A 310 -3.41 11.46 4.38
N THR A 311 -3.15 12.66 4.91
CA THR A 311 -1.78 13.19 5.00
C THR A 311 -0.92 12.41 5.98
N GLY A 312 -1.49 11.96 7.09
CA GLY A 312 -0.79 11.21 8.12
C GLY A 312 -0.36 9.84 7.63
N THR A 313 -1.26 9.11 6.99
CA THR A 313 -0.97 7.80 6.40
C THR A 313 0.05 7.90 5.26
N PHE A 314 -0.08 8.91 4.39
CA PHE A 314 0.88 9.17 3.32
C PHE A 314 2.27 9.54 3.85
N GLY A 315 2.35 10.42 4.86
CA GLY A 315 3.59 10.78 5.52
C GLY A 315 4.23 9.61 6.28
N MET A 316 3.42 8.77 6.93
CA MET A 316 3.87 7.55 7.60
C MET A 316 4.55 6.59 6.63
N TRP A 317 3.97 6.33 5.44
CA TRP A 317 4.60 5.47 4.44
C TRP A 317 5.93 6.05 3.94
N ASN A 318 5.97 7.35 3.68
CA ASN A 318 7.19 8.06 3.28
C ASN A 318 8.32 7.88 4.31
N ILE A 319 8.02 8.18 5.58
CA ILE A 319 8.98 8.04 6.69
C ILE A 319 9.40 6.58 6.84
N TYR A 320 8.45 5.64 6.74
CA TYR A 320 8.72 4.21 6.85
C TYR A 320 9.70 3.73 5.77
N VAL A 321 9.45 4.08 4.50
CA VAL A 321 10.33 3.71 3.38
C VAL A 321 11.71 4.34 3.51
N LEU A 322 11.79 5.63 3.90
CA LEU A 322 13.07 6.29 4.16
C LEU A 322 13.86 5.59 5.27
N LEU A 323 13.21 5.21 6.37
CA LEU A 323 13.84 4.47 7.46
C LEU A 323 14.33 3.09 7.02
N LEU A 324 13.56 2.37 6.20
CA LEU A 324 13.99 1.09 5.62
C LEU A 324 15.24 1.26 4.76
N LEU A 325 15.23 2.23 3.84
CA LEU A 325 16.38 2.52 2.97
C LEU A 325 17.61 2.92 3.79
N ALA A 326 17.45 3.75 4.83
CA ALA A 326 18.55 4.19 5.68
C ALA A 326 19.12 3.07 6.56
N MET A 327 18.25 2.27 7.20
CA MET A 327 18.68 1.24 8.16
C MET A 327 19.24 -0.02 7.50
N TYR A 328 18.76 -0.38 6.30
CA TYR A 328 19.25 -1.53 5.54
C TYR A 328 20.35 -1.18 4.53
N ALA A 329 20.77 0.09 4.46
CA ALA A 329 21.90 0.47 3.62
C ALA A 329 23.21 -0.19 4.11
N PRO A 330 24.04 -0.69 3.20
CA PRO A 330 25.39 -1.18 3.52
C PRO A 330 26.25 -0.10 4.20
N SER A 331 26.83 -0.43 5.35
CA SER A 331 27.69 0.46 6.13
C SER A 331 29.07 0.62 5.50
N HIS A 332 29.66 1.83 5.59
CA HIS A 332 31.02 2.13 5.12
C HIS A 332 32.14 1.71 6.09
N LYS A 333 31.82 1.16 7.26
CA LYS A 333 32.86 0.73 8.19
C LYS A 333 33.55 -0.52 7.63
N ASN A 334 34.68 -0.31 6.96
CA ASN A 334 35.77 -1.29 6.91
C ASN A 334 36.13 -1.59 8.37
N TYR A 335 35.65 -2.71 8.90
CA TYR A 335 36.21 -3.21 10.14
C TYR A 335 37.60 -3.72 9.78
N GLU A 336 38.64 -2.92 9.97
CA GLU A 336 40.04 -3.36 9.86
C GLU A 336 40.32 -4.56 10.80
N GLY A 337 39.56 -4.72 11.88
CA GLY A 337 39.56 -5.91 12.73
C GLY A 337 38.77 -7.13 12.18
N ALA A 338 38.22 -7.08 10.96
CA ALA A 338 37.69 -8.27 10.31
C ALA A 338 38.80 -9.14 9.71
N SER A 339 39.97 -8.54 9.39
CA SER A 339 41.15 -9.27 8.92
C SER A 339 41.86 -9.98 10.08
N GLU A 340 41.99 -9.34 11.24
CA GLU A 340 42.58 -9.98 12.44
C GLU A 340 41.75 -11.17 12.95
N LEU A 341 40.42 -11.14 12.79
CA LEU A 341 39.55 -12.24 13.21
C LEU A 341 39.47 -13.40 12.20
N VAL A 342 39.89 -13.21 10.94
CA VAL A 342 40.07 -14.33 10.01
C VAL A 342 41.35 -15.08 10.37
N ASP A 343 42.44 -14.35 10.67
CA ASP A 343 43.71 -14.92 11.12
C ASP A 343 43.62 -15.61 12.50
N GLU A 344 42.91 -15.02 13.48
CA GLU A 344 42.67 -15.70 14.77
C GLU A 344 41.69 -16.88 14.65
N SER A 345 40.79 -16.88 13.67
CA SER A 345 39.89 -18.02 13.45
C SER A 345 40.58 -19.19 12.77
N GLU A 346 41.51 -18.98 11.84
CA GLU A 346 42.26 -20.08 11.22
C GLU A 346 43.14 -20.84 12.22
N GLY A 347 43.58 -20.20 13.31
CA GLY A 347 44.30 -20.87 14.40
C GLY A 347 43.43 -21.62 15.43
N LEU A 348 42.11 -21.40 15.43
CA LEU A 348 41.15 -21.95 16.41
C LEU A 348 40.04 -22.82 15.76
N MET A 349 40.11 -23.03 14.44
CA MET A 349 39.18 -23.86 13.68
C MET A 349 39.49 -25.35 13.84
N ASP A 350 39.37 -25.84 15.07
CA ASP A 350 39.24 -27.28 15.35
C ASP A 350 37.96 -27.64 16.10
N ASP A 351 36.96 -26.73 16.18
CA ASP A 351 35.63 -27.18 16.58
C ASP A 351 34.45 -26.37 16.02
N ALA A 352 33.52 -27.14 15.47
CA ALA A 352 32.23 -26.82 14.87
C ALA A 352 31.55 -25.51 15.30
N CYS A 353 31.42 -24.54 14.38
CA CYS A 353 30.28 -23.63 14.37
C CYS A 353 30.01 -23.05 12.98
N GLU A 354 28.94 -23.52 12.34
CA GLU A 354 28.39 -22.97 11.10
C GLU A 354 28.20 -21.45 11.17
N SER A 355 28.62 -20.78 10.10
CA SER A 355 28.46 -19.34 9.90
C SER A 355 26.98 -18.95 9.83
N ASN A 356 26.48 -18.21 10.82
CA ASN A 356 25.14 -17.65 10.84
C ASN A 356 25.00 -16.42 9.93
N ALA A 357 23.96 -16.36 9.10
CA ALA A 357 23.69 -15.26 8.14
C ALA A 357 23.53 -13.84 8.76
N MET A 358 23.46 -13.72 10.09
CA MET A 358 23.44 -12.41 10.75
C MET A 358 24.84 -11.74 10.71
N THR A 359 25.91 -12.49 10.46
CA THR A 359 27.28 -11.96 10.25
C THR A 359 27.57 -11.62 8.77
N THR A 360 26.70 -11.99 7.83
CA THR A 360 26.87 -11.67 6.39
C THR A 360 26.73 -10.17 6.10
N PHE A 361 26.15 -9.40 7.03
CA PHE A 361 26.13 -7.93 6.99
C PHE A 361 27.47 -7.28 7.38
N LEU A 362 28.47 -8.07 7.76
CA LEU A 362 29.79 -7.60 8.20
C LEU A 362 30.93 -8.05 7.29
N LYS A 363 30.66 -8.74 6.16
CA LYS A 363 31.74 -9.16 5.26
C LYS A 363 32.26 -7.94 4.49
N PRO A 364 33.55 -7.59 4.61
CA PRO A 364 34.12 -6.46 3.88
C PRO A 364 34.10 -6.71 2.37
N ALA A 365 33.97 -5.63 1.59
CA ALA A 365 34.33 -5.66 0.19
C ALA A 365 35.86 -5.81 0.13
N THR A 366 36.31 -6.92 -0.43
CA THR A 366 37.71 -7.06 -0.85
C THR A 366 37.87 -6.37 -2.18
N ASP A 367 38.91 -5.55 -2.31
CA ASP A 367 39.29 -4.79 -3.51
C ASP A 367 39.30 -5.63 -4.81
#